data_AF-A0A931KUE6-F1
#
_entry.id   AF-A0A931KUE6-F1
#
_cell.length_a   1.000
_cell.length_b   1.000
_cell.length_c   1.000
_cell.angle_alpha   90.00
_cell.angle_beta   90.00
_cell.angle_gamma   90.00
#
_symmetry.space_group_name_H-M   'P 1'
#
loop_
_entity.id
_entity.type
_entity.pdbx_description
1 polymer ?
#
loop_
_entity_poly.entity_id
_entity_poly.type
_entity_poly.pdbx_seq_one_letter_code
_entity_poly.pdbx_strand_id
1 'polypeptide(L)'
;MNSKKIIHGITGLMLAGFLLFMTSCKKDKNDNPATNTITDVVVANSNFSLLKQAVVKAGLDATLNGAGPFTVFAPNDAAFAAAGIDAAAINSLSSSDLQAILLYHTLGSEVKAANVPAGPNAKVVTAGGDSVFVTKNANGVFVNGVQVIQADIAADNGVIHAIGKVLLPPSGNIVETAVAAGLDSLVKAVLRATNAAGGDPNLASTLSSATLTVFAPTNAAFTQLLGALSLNDINDIPVATLLAVLRYHVVGGRAFSSDLANGSLAMLAGGNTTINLSNGTGGGPSITGNGNSGSLSNIVATNIVCRNGVVHLIDRVLLP
;
A
#
# COMPACT_ATOMS: atom_id res chain seq x y z
N MET A 1 -53.30 -51.05 31.39
CA MET A 1 -53.56 -51.57 32.75
C MET A 1 -53.01 -50.55 33.75
N ASN A 2 -53.90 -49.98 34.55
CA ASN A 2 -53.73 -49.10 35.74
C ASN A 2 -52.87 -47.83 35.61
N SER A 3 -53.42 -46.61 35.51
CA SER A 3 -54.38 -45.87 36.37
C SER A 3 -53.70 -45.09 37.52
N LYS A 4 -53.81 -43.75 37.44
CA LYS A 4 -54.37 -42.82 38.46
C LYS A 4 -54.08 -41.37 37.99
N LYS A 5 -55.04 -40.64 37.40
CA LYS A 5 -56.11 -39.81 38.03
C LYS A 5 -55.60 -38.81 39.07
N ILE A 6 -55.92 -37.52 38.88
CA ILE A 6 -56.64 -36.60 39.81
C ILE A 6 -56.67 -35.20 39.13
N ILE A 7 -57.76 -34.84 38.44
CA ILE A 7 -58.92 -34.01 38.85
C ILE A 7 -58.74 -32.51 38.50
N HIS A 8 -59.69 -32.03 37.70
CA HIS A 8 -59.91 -30.65 37.30
C HIS A 8 -60.75 -29.89 38.35
N GLY A 9 -60.52 -28.58 38.43
CA GLY A 9 -61.57 -27.58 38.70
C GLY A 9 -61.43 -26.87 40.03
N ILE A 10 -61.26 -25.54 39.98
CA ILE A 10 -62.12 -24.55 40.66
C ILE A 10 -61.82 -23.16 40.07
N THR A 11 -62.92 -22.51 39.70
CA THR A 11 -63.13 -21.16 39.20
C THR A 11 -62.94 -20.11 40.31
N GLY A 12 -62.39 -18.94 39.97
CA GLY A 12 -62.40 -17.72 40.80
C GLY A 12 -61.61 -16.60 40.12
N LEU A 13 -62.26 -15.68 39.39
CA LEU A 13 -62.81 -14.40 39.87
C LEU A 13 -61.75 -13.29 40.02
N MET A 14 -61.84 -12.29 39.11
CA MET A 14 -61.43 -10.88 39.20
C MET A 14 -60.02 -10.50 39.70
N LEU A 15 -59.28 -9.69 38.92
CA LEU A 15 -59.21 -8.23 39.11
C LEU A 15 -58.27 -7.61 38.04
N ALA A 16 -58.73 -6.52 37.42
CA ALA A 16 -57.93 -5.71 36.51
C ALA A 16 -56.80 -4.99 37.28
N GLY A 17 -55.58 -5.02 36.73
CA GLY A 17 -54.42 -4.32 37.27
C GLY A 17 -53.45 -3.96 36.15
N PHE A 18 -53.65 -2.77 35.58
CA PHE A 18 -52.77 -2.13 34.61
C PHE A 18 -51.43 -1.79 35.28
N LEU A 19 -50.38 -2.59 35.03
CA LEU A 19 -49.00 -2.26 35.40
C LEU A 19 -48.21 -1.86 34.14
N LEU A 20 -48.00 -0.56 34.00
CA LEU A 20 -46.97 0.05 33.16
C LEU A 20 -45.59 -0.35 33.69
N PHE A 21 -44.95 -1.32 33.05
CA PHE A 21 -43.52 -1.54 33.22
C PHE A 21 -42.76 -0.59 32.28
N MET A 22 -42.35 0.54 32.84
CA MET A 22 -41.32 1.40 32.27
C MET A 22 -39.97 0.67 32.41
N THR A 23 -39.60 -0.14 31.41
CA THR A 23 -38.23 -0.64 31.29
C THR A 23 -37.30 0.52 30.92
N SER A 24 -36.63 1.05 31.94
CA SER A 24 -35.53 2.00 31.85
C SER A 24 -34.41 1.41 30.97
N CYS A 25 -34.10 2.10 29.88
CA CYS A 25 -32.93 1.82 29.04
C CYS A 25 -31.66 2.08 29.86
N LYS A 26 -30.90 1.03 30.22
CA LYS A 26 -29.47 1.18 30.49
C LYS A 26 -28.74 1.32 29.15
N LYS A 27 -28.59 2.56 28.71
CA LYS A 27 -27.67 2.94 27.63
C LYS A 27 -26.36 3.38 28.29
N ASP A 28 -25.60 2.42 28.80
CA ASP A 28 -24.22 2.66 29.23
C ASP A 28 -23.31 2.57 27.99
N LYS A 29 -23.42 3.57 27.10
CA LYS A 29 -22.29 3.97 26.26
C LYS A 29 -21.77 5.25 26.90
N ASN A 30 -20.52 5.21 27.36
CA ASN A 30 -19.75 6.42 27.67
C ASN A 30 -19.58 7.22 26.37
N ASP A 31 -20.64 7.91 25.94
CA ASP A 31 -20.61 8.92 24.89
C ASP A 31 -20.13 10.24 25.54
N ASN A 32 -18.96 10.24 26.18
CA ASN A 32 -18.28 11.51 26.39
C ASN A 32 -17.73 11.89 25.01
N PRO A 33 -18.18 12.98 24.37
CA PRO A 33 -17.65 13.37 23.08
C PRO A 33 -16.14 13.49 23.20
N ALA A 34 -15.41 12.81 22.32
CA ALA A 34 -13.97 12.94 22.22
C ALA A 34 -13.63 14.44 22.10
N THR A 35 -12.84 14.96 23.05
CA THR A 35 -12.53 16.39 23.16
C THR A 35 -11.27 16.78 22.38
N ASN A 36 -10.45 15.79 22.03
CA ASN A 36 -9.23 15.93 21.23
C ASN A 36 -9.16 14.80 20.19
N THR A 37 -10.05 14.82 19.21
CA THR A 37 -10.11 13.82 18.14
C THR A 37 -8.92 13.91 17.17
N ILE A 38 -8.80 12.93 16.27
CA ILE A 38 -7.82 12.98 15.18
C ILE A 38 -7.94 14.27 14.36
N THR A 39 -9.15 14.72 14.05
CA THR A 39 -9.34 15.98 13.31
C THR A 39 -8.87 17.17 14.12
N ASP A 40 -9.13 17.20 15.43
CA ASP A 40 -8.69 18.29 16.31
C ASP A 40 -7.15 18.37 16.35
N VAL A 41 -6.49 17.22 16.49
CA VAL A 41 -5.01 17.12 16.47
C VAL A 41 -4.44 17.56 15.12
N VAL A 42 -5.05 17.15 14.01
CA VAL A 42 -4.63 17.55 12.66
C VAL A 42 -4.83 19.05 12.44
N VAL A 43 -5.95 19.60 12.90
CA VAL A 43 -6.28 21.03 12.76
C VAL A 43 -5.35 21.92 13.59
N ALA A 44 -4.94 21.46 14.78
CA ALA A 44 -4.04 22.20 15.67
C ALA A 44 -2.57 22.18 15.20
N ASN A 45 -2.18 21.24 14.34
CA ASN A 45 -0.79 21.07 13.91
C ASN A 45 -0.52 21.77 12.57
N SER A 46 0.37 22.77 12.59
CA SER A 46 0.73 23.55 11.40
C SER A 46 1.39 22.75 10.29
N ASN A 47 1.92 21.55 10.57
CA ASN A 47 2.56 20.68 9.58
C ASN A 47 1.58 19.78 8.81
N PHE A 48 0.28 19.85 9.12
CA PHE A 48 -0.78 19.07 8.47
C PHE A 48 -1.80 19.95 7.74
N SER A 49 -1.38 21.13 7.26
CA SER A 49 -2.29 22.09 6.64
C SER A 49 -2.90 21.56 5.33
N LEU A 50 -2.11 20.86 4.51
CA LEU A 50 -2.55 20.23 3.26
C LEU A 50 -3.40 18.99 3.54
N LEU A 51 -3.05 18.20 4.56
CA LEU A 51 -3.87 17.07 5.02
C LEU A 51 -5.27 17.55 5.46
N LYS A 52 -5.33 18.62 6.26
CA LYS A 52 -6.59 19.25 6.69
C LYS A 52 -7.44 19.66 5.48
N GLN A 53 -6.83 20.33 4.49
CA GLN A 53 -7.54 20.75 3.29
C GLN A 53 -8.10 19.54 2.52
N ALA A 54 -7.31 18.47 2.37
CA ALA A 54 -7.74 17.25 1.72
C ALA A 54 -8.92 16.58 2.46
N VAL A 55 -8.87 16.49 3.79
CA VAL A 55 -9.95 15.92 4.62
C VAL A 55 -11.26 16.68 4.45
N VAL A 56 -11.21 18.02 4.47
CA VAL A 56 -12.38 18.87 4.27
C VAL A 56 -12.94 18.72 2.85
N LYS A 57 -12.07 18.74 1.83
CA LYS A 57 -12.47 18.56 0.42
C LYS A 57 -13.06 17.18 0.14
N ALA A 58 -12.60 16.16 0.85
CA ALA A 58 -13.11 14.79 0.78
C ALA A 58 -14.41 14.60 1.58
N GLY A 59 -14.82 15.55 2.43
CA GLY A 59 -15.97 15.39 3.33
C GLY A 59 -15.79 14.26 4.35
N LEU A 60 -14.55 14.01 4.79
CA LEU A 60 -14.22 12.97 5.78
C LEU A 60 -14.06 13.51 7.20
N ASP A 61 -14.26 14.81 7.40
CA ASP A 61 -14.19 15.49 8.69
C ASP A 61 -15.14 14.87 9.73
N ALA A 62 -16.40 14.63 9.37
CA ALA A 62 -17.36 13.99 10.26
C ALA A 62 -16.99 12.52 10.56
N THR A 63 -16.36 11.83 9.60
CA THR A 63 -15.94 10.44 9.76
C THR A 63 -14.76 10.33 10.73
N LEU A 64 -13.74 11.17 10.57
CA LEU A 64 -12.55 11.20 11.43
C LEU A 64 -12.81 11.83 12.82
N ASN A 65 -13.91 12.57 12.98
CA ASN A 65 -14.47 12.99 14.26
C ASN A 65 -15.35 11.93 14.94
N GLY A 66 -15.71 10.86 14.21
CA GLY A 66 -16.60 9.82 14.70
C GLY A 66 -16.01 8.97 15.82
N ALA A 67 -16.84 8.03 16.31
CA ALA A 67 -16.41 7.03 17.27
C ALA A 67 -15.35 6.11 16.65
N GLY A 68 -14.14 6.18 17.18
CA GLY A 68 -13.03 5.30 16.82
C GLY A 68 -13.15 3.90 17.45
N PRO A 69 -12.05 3.16 17.61
CA PRO A 69 -10.67 3.62 17.43
C PRO A 69 -10.19 3.64 15.97
N PHE A 70 -9.42 4.66 15.60
CA PHE A 70 -8.75 4.78 14.30
C PHE A 70 -7.22 4.76 14.43
N THR A 71 -6.53 4.42 13.34
CA THR A 71 -5.11 4.75 13.13
C THR A 71 -4.99 5.55 11.86
N VAL A 72 -4.38 6.73 11.90
CA VAL A 72 -4.14 7.55 10.70
C VAL A 72 -2.64 7.69 10.47
N PHE A 73 -2.18 7.23 9.31
CA PHE A 73 -0.84 7.55 8.81
C PHE A 73 -0.90 8.94 8.18
N ALA A 74 -0.50 9.99 8.90
CA ALA A 74 -0.69 11.38 8.49
C ALA A 74 0.53 11.90 7.70
N PRO A 75 0.44 12.10 6.37
CA PRO A 75 1.48 12.79 5.63
C PRO A 75 1.58 14.26 6.06
N ASN A 76 2.79 14.72 6.35
CA ASN A 76 3.04 16.15 6.60
C ASN A 76 3.07 16.97 5.30
N ASP A 77 3.08 18.29 5.42
CA ASP A 77 3.06 19.18 4.25
C ASP A 77 4.28 19.00 3.34
N ALA A 78 5.43 18.61 3.88
CA ALA A 78 6.61 18.25 3.09
C ALA A 78 6.40 16.98 2.27
N ALA A 79 5.64 16.00 2.78
CA ALA A 79 5.26 14.78 2.06
C ALA A 79 4.35 15.09 0.86
N PHE A 80 3.38 15.98 1.04
CA PHE A 80 2.51 16.46 -0.03
C PHE A 80 3.30 17.23 -1.10
N ALA A 81 4.18 18.15 -0.67
CA ALA A 81 5.05 18.89 -1.58
C ALA A 81 5.98 17.96 -2.40
N ALA A 82 6.57 16.94 -1.76
CA ALA A 82 7.41 15.95 -2.43
C ALA A 82 6.62 15.08 -3.43
N ALA A 83 5.31 14.91 -3.22
CA ALA A 83 4.41 14.26 -4.16
C ALA A 83 3.92 15.19 -5.28
N GLY A 84 4.29 16.47 -5.27
CA GLY A 84 3.78 17.47 -6.20
C GLY A 84 2.30 17.83 -5.97
N ILE A 85 1.78 17.56 -4.76
CA ILE A 85 0.39 17.80 -4.38
C ILE A 85 0.35 19.05 -3.52
N ASP A 86 0.11 20.21 -4.13
CA ASP A 86 -0.12 21.46 -3.41
C ASP A 86 -1.63 21.72 -3.18
N ALA A 87 -1.96 22.87 -2.60
CA ALA A 87 -3.34 23.29 -2.37
C ALA A 87 -4.17 23.36 -3.67
N ALA A 88 -3.57 23.72 -4.81
CA ALA A 88 -4.26 23.78 -6.09
C ALA A 88 -4.53 22.37 -6.63
N ALA A 89 -3.56 21.46 -6.52
CA ALA A 89 -3.70 20.06 -6.87
C ALA A 89 -4.83 19.40 -6.05
N ILE A 90 -4.87 19.62 -4.73
CA ILE A 90 -5.96 19.12 -3.86
C ILE A 90 -7.33 19.62 -4.35
N ASN A 91 -7.43 20.90 -4.70
CA ASN A 91 -8.70 21.48 -5.18
C ASN A 91 -9.11 20.95 -6.56
N SER A 92 -8.15 20.55 -7.39
CA SER A 92 -8.38 19.97 -8.72
C SER A 92 -8.81 18.50 -8.68
N LEU A 93 -8.40 17.75 -7.65
CA LEU A 93 -8.78 16.36 -7.46
C LEU A 93 -10.28 16.23 -7.12
N SER A 94 -10.88 15.12 -7.58
CA SER A 94 -12.25 14.82 -7.23
C SER A 94 -12.36 14.47 -5.74
N SER A 95 -13.53 14.73 -5.14
CA SER A 95 -13.78 14.36 -3.74
C SER A 95 -13.63 12.84 -3.54
N SER A 96 -14.05 12.03 -4.53
CA SER A 96 -13.90 10.57 -4.51
C SER A 96 -12.43 10.11 -4.54
N ASP A 97 -11.57 10.77 -5.32
CA ASP A 97 -10.14 10.41 -5.36
C ASP A 97 -9.47 10.73 -4.02
N LEU A 98 -9.78 11.88 -3.44
CA LEU A 98 -9.28 12.25 -2.12
C LEU A 98 -9.80 11.32 -1.02
N GLN A 99 -11.08 10.90 -1.09
CA GLN A 99 -11.62 9.91 -0.17
C GLN A 99 -10.85 8.59 -0.27
N ALA A 100 -10.60 8.07 -1.48
CA ALA A 100 -9.85 6.84 -1.67
C ALA A 100 -8.43 6.93 -1.09
N ILE A 101 -7.74 8.05 -1.33
CA ILE A 101 -6.39 8.30 -0.79
C ILE A 101 -6.42 8.38 0.75
N LEU A 102 -7.33 9.15 1.33
CA LEU A 102 -7.38 9.36 2.78
C LEU A 102 -7.83 8.12 3.55
N LEU A 103 -8.78 7.36 3.01
CA LEU A 103 -9.21 6.08 3.58
C LEU A 103 -8.10 5.02 3.49
N TYR A 104 -7.21 5.11 2.51
CA TYR A 104 -6.01 4.26 2.43
C TYR A 104 -4.93 4.64 3.45
N HIS A 105 -4.93 5.87 3.96
CA HIS A 105 -4.10 6.28 5.09
C HIS A 105 -4.71 5.92 6.46
N THR A 106 -5.94 5.40 6.49
CA THR A 106 -6.71 5.19 7.73
C THR A 106 -6.94 3.71 7.97
N LEU A 107 -6.77 3.26 9.21
CA LEU A 107 -7.18 1.93 9.68
C LEU A 107 -8.40 2.06 10.58
N GLY A 108 -9.35 1.13 10.47
CA GLY A 108 -10.53 1.03 11.35
C GLY A 108 -10.24 0.41 12.72
N SER A 109 -9.01 0.55 13.22
CA SER A 109 -8.55 0.05 14.51
C SER A 109 -7.36 0.88 15.00
N GLU A 110 -7.17 0.99 16.30
CA GLU A 110 -5.97 1.61 16.88
C GLU A 110 -4.79 0.63 16.91
N VAL A 111 -3.69 1.01 16.26
CA VAL A 111 -2.45 0.25 16.16
C VAL A 111 -1.31 1.17 16.56
N LYS A 112 -0.91 1.11 17.83
CA LYS A 112 0.28 1.81 18.35
C LYS A 112 1.56 1.17 17.81
N ALA A 113 2.67 1.90 17.80
CA ALA A 113 3.97 1.38 17.36
C ALA A 113 4.42 0.16 18.17
N ALA A 114 4.03 0.09 19.46
CA ALA A 114 4.25 -1.09 20.30
C ALA A 114 3.57 -2.35 19.76
N ASN A 115 2.39 -2.21 19.15
CA ASN A 115 1.52 -3.30 18.70
C ASN A 115 1.80 -3.75 17.26
N VAL A 116 2.65 -3.04 16.53
CA VAL A 116 3.11 -3.47 15.19
C VAL A 116 3.97 -4.74 15.36
N PRO A 117 3.61 -5.87 14.71
CA PRO A 117 4.40 -7.09 14.80
C PRO A 117 5.84 -6.86 14.35
N ALA A 118 6.78 -7.50 15.03
CA ALA A 118 8.16 -7.53 14.57
C ALA A 118 8.27 -8.36 13.29
N GLY A 119 9.11 -7.91 12.35
CA GLY A 119 9.30 -8.56 11.06
C GLY A 119 8.73 -7.74 9.89
N PRO A 120 9.01 -8.19 8.65
CA PRO A 120 8.67 -7.43 7.47
C PRO A 120 7.22 -7.64 7.02
N ASN A 121 6.60 -6.56 6.55
CA ASN A 121 5.45 -6.58 5.66
C ASN A 121 4.19 -7.27 6.22
N ALA A 122 3.88 -7.02 7.50
CA ALA A 122 2.61 -7.44 8.07
C ALA A 122 1.45 -6.71 7.35
N LYS A 123 0.57 -7.47 6.72
CA LYS A 123 -0.56 -6.96 5.94
C LYS A 123 -1.66 -6.45 6.88
N VAL A 124 -2.11 -5.21 6.67
CA VAL A 124 -3.22 -4.60 7.43
C VAL A 124 -4.21 -3.95 6.46
N VAL A 125 -5.49 -4.25 6.64
CA VAL A 125 -6.57 -3.71 5.79
C VAL A 125 -6.89 -2.28 6.23
N THR A 126 -6.91 -1.37 5.26
CA THR A 126 -7.27 0.05 5.47
C THR A 126 -8.78 0.24 5.46
N ALA A 127 -9.25 1.41 5.89
CA ALA A 127 -10.65 1.79 5.79
C ALA A 127 -11.12 1.88 4.32
N GLY A 128 -10.19 2.02 3.36
CA GLY A 128 -10.47 1.98 1.92
C GLY A 128 -10.59 0.57 1.33
N GLY A 129 -10.39 -0.49 2.12
CA GLY A 129 -10.49 -1.89 1.70
C GLY A 129 -9.21 -2.49 1.10
N ASP A 130 -8.35 -1.68 0.48
CA ASP A 130 -7.00 -2.10 0.11
C ASP A 130 -6.12 -2.27 1.37
N SER A 131 -4.99 -2.96 1.22
CA SER A 131 -4.08 -3.24 2.34
C SER A 131 -2.79 -2.44 2.27
N VAL A 132 -2.35 -1.96 3.42
CA VAL A 132 -0.98 -1.48 3.65
C VAL A 132 -0.15 -2.59 4.30
N PHE A 133 1.17 -2.44 4.24
CA PHE A 133 2.12 -3.39 4.79
C PHE A 133 2.99 -2.68 5.83
N VAL A 134 2.87 -3.08 7.09
CA VAL A 134 3.61 -2.47 8.19
C VAL A 134 4.80 -3.34 8.59
N THR A 135 5.92 -2.70 8.90
CA THR A 135 7.15 -3.34 9.34
C THR A 135 7.64 -2.66 10.61
N LYS A 136 8.09 -3.43 11.61
CA LYS A 136 8.80 -2.91 12.77
C LYS A 136 10.18 -3.53 12.85
N ASN A 137 11.22 -2.70 12.89
CA ASN A 137 12.61 -3.11 13.03
C ASN A 137 13.37 -2.13 13.96
N ALA A 138 14.70 -2.28 14.05
CA ALA A 138 15.55 -1.44 14.90
C ALA A 138 15.52 0.06 14.56
N ASN A 139 15.13 0.41 13.33
CA ASN A 139 15.04 1.79 12.84
C ASN A 139 13.63 2.39 13.02
N GLY A 140 12.70 1.65 13.61
CA GLY A 140 11.34 2.11 13.90
C GLY A 140 10.24 1.38 13.13
N VAL A 141 9.12 2.07 12.93
CA VAL A 141 7.94 1.57 12.22
C VAL A 141 7.91 2.10 10.80
N PHE A 142 7.54 1.25 9.86
CA PHE A 142 7.39 1.57 8.45
C PHE A 142 6.01 1.16 7.96
N VAL A 143 5.46 1.92 7.01
CA VAL A 143 4.23 1.59 6.28
C VAL A 143 4.52 1.66 4.78
N ASN A 144 4.31 0.56 4.05
CA ASN A 144 4.68 0.42 2.64
C ASN A 144 6.15 0.84 2.35
N GLY A 145 7.04 0.55 3.29
CA GLY A 145 8.45 0.94 3.24
C GLY A 145 8.76 2.40 3.54
N VAL A 146 7.75 3.22 3.87
CA VAL A 146 7.91 4.61 4.31
C VAL A 146 8.08 4.62 5.82
N GLN A 147 9.16 5.21 6.32
CA GLN A 147 9.40 5.34 7.76
C GLN A 147 8.38 6.30 8.39
N VAL A 148 7.84 5.91 9.55
CA VAL A 148 7.08 6.79 10.42
C VAL A 148 8.04 7.79 11.07
N ILE A 149 7.81 9.08 10.82
CA ILE A 149 8.62 10.19 11.36
C ILE A 149 8.35 10.38 12.85
N GLN A 150 7.07 10.37 13.22
CA GLN A 150 6.61 10.49 14.59
C GLN A 150 5.48 9.50 14.83
N ALA A 151 5.72 8.54 15.71
CA ALA A 151 4.74 7.53 16.06
C ALA A 151 3.94 7.94 17.31
N ASP A 152 2.78 7.30 17.49
CA ASP A 152 1.98 7.32 18.72
C ASP A 152 1.52 8.73 19.16
N ILE A 153 1.14 9.59 18.21
CA ILE A 153 0.47 10.87 18.53
C ILE A 153 -0.96 10.54 18.99
N ALA A 154 -1.25 10.81 20.25
CA ALA A 154 -2.52 10.44 20.87
C ALA A 154 -3.69 11.32 20.42
N ALA A 155 -4.83 10.69 20.16
CA ALA A 155 -6.13 11.31 19.99
C ALA A 155 -7.19 10.51 20.77
N ASP A 156 -8.26 11.15 21.22
CA ASP A 156 -9.30 10.50 22.03
C ASP A 156 -10.02 9.37 21.28
N ASN A 157 -10.05 9.44 19.95
CA ASN A 157 -10.65 8.44 19.08
C ASN A 157 -9.63 7.62 18.27
N GLY A 158 -8.35 7.62 18.66
CA GLY A 158 -7.34 6.78 18.01
C GLY A 158 -5.89 7.25 18.15
N VAL A 159 -5.08 6.91 17.14
CA VAL A 159 -3.65 7.25 17.10
C VAL A 159 -3.25 7.77 15.73
N ILE A 160 -2.35 8.75 15.70
CA ILE A 160 -1.75 9.29 14.47
C ILE A 160 -0.27 8.90 14.41
N HIS A 161 0.15 8.43 13.24
CA HIS A 161 1.55 8.20 12.88
C HIS A 161 1.94 9.14 11.75
N ALA A 162 2.77 10.14 12.03
CA ALA A 162 3.21 11.09 11.01
C ALA A 162 4.19 10.41 10.02
N ILE A 163 4.00 10.61 8.72
CA ILE A 163 4.83 10.02 7.66
C ILE A 163 5.33 11.08 6.68
N GLY A 164 6.47 10.79 6.04
CA GLY A 164 7.14 11.68 5.09
C GLY A 164 6.78 11.47 3.61
N LYS A 165 5.76 10.65 3.32
CA LYS A 165 5.31 10.37 1.94
C LYS A 165 3.81 10.17 1.92
N VAL A 166 3.13 10.66 0.88
CA VAL A 166 1.73 10.34 0.62
C VAL A 166 1.62 8.89 0.12
N LEU A 167 0.80 8.08 0.77
CA LEU A 167 0.49 6.71 0.36
C LEU A 167 -0.59 6.74 -0.72
N LEU A 168 -0.30 6.14 -1.87
CA LEU A 168 -1.28 5.97 -2.95
C LEU A 168 -1.84 4.55 -2.93
N PRO A 169 -3.18 4.38 -3.02
CA PRO A 169 -3.78 3.06 -3.19
C PRO A 169 -3.21 2.35 -4.42
N PRO A 170 -3.10 1.00 -4.39
CA PRO A 170 -2.65 0.26 -5.56
C PRO A 170 -3.65 0.41 -6.71
N SER A 171 -3.17 0.75 -7.90
CA SER A 171 -4.00 0.79 -9.11
C SER A 171 -4.41 -0.59 -9.62
N GLY A 172 -3.73 -1.65 -9.17
CA GLY A 172 -3.97 -3.02 -9.61
C GLY A 172 -2.91 -4.00 -9.17
N ASN A 173 -2.85 -5.14 -9.86
CA ASN A 173 -1.68 -6.04 -9.84
C ASN A 173 -0.49 -5.43 -10.60
N ILE A 174 0.69 -6.06 -10.55
CA ILE A 174 1.93 -5.53 -11.16
C ILE A 174 1.76 -5.21 -12.66
N VAL A 175 1.06 -6.05 -13.42
CA VAL A 175 0.84 -5.83 -14.86
C VAL A 175 -0.08 -4.63 -15.08
N GLU A 176 -1.19 -4.55 -14.33
CA GLU A 176 -2.12 -3.40 -14.37
C GLU A 176 -1.43 -2.10 -13.95
N THR A 177 -0.56 -2.15 -12.93
CA THR A 177 0.24 -1.00 -12.50
C THR A 177 1.22 -0.55 -13.58
N ALA A 178 1.88 -1.48 -14.28
CA ALA A 178 2.77 -1.13 -15.39
C ALA A 178 2.01 -0.43 -16.54
N VAL A 179 0.80 -0.90 -16.86
CA VAL A 179 -0.09 -0.25 -17.84
C VAL A 179 -0.51 1.14 -17.37
N ALA A 180 -0.98 1.27 -16.12
CA ALA A 180 -1.40 2.54 -15.55
C ALA A 180 -0.25 3.57 -15.45
N ALA A 181 1.00 3.09 -15.31
CA ALA A 181 2.20 3.91 -15.29
C ALA A 181 2.75 4.24 -16.69
N GLY A 182 2.11 3.78 -17.77
CA GLY A 182 2.56 4.05 -19.14
C GLY A 182 3.88 3.36 -19.52
N LEU A 183 4.21 2.21 -18.90
CA LEU A 183 5.42 1.44 -19.20
C LEU A 183 5.25 0.58 -20.48
N ASP A 184 4.87 1.21 -21.59
CA ASP A 184 4.49 0.56 -22.84
C ASP A 184 5.53 -0.42 -23.36
N SER A 185 6.82 -0.08 -23.28
CA SER A 185 7.91 -0.96 -23.71
C SER A 185 7.98 -2.23 -22.86
N LEU A 186 7.81 -2.11 -21.55
CA LEU A 186 7.79 -3.26 -20.64
C LEU A 186 6.55 -4.13 -20.89
N VAL A 187 5.39 -3.52 -21.04
CA VAL A 187 4.14 -4.23 -21.33
C VAL A 187 4.26 -4.98 -22.66
N LYS A 188 4.77 -4.34 -23.71
CA LYS A 188 5.03 -4.98 -25.02
C LYS A 188 6.01 -6.15 -24.89
N ALA A 189 7.09 -6.00 -24.12
CA ALA A 189 8.06 -7.05 -23.87
C ALA A 189 7.41 -8.27 -23.17
N VAL A 190 6.62 -8.05 -22.12
CA VAL A 190 5.91 -9.12 -21.40
C VAL A 190 4.91 -9.83 -22.30
N LEU A 191 4.09 -9.09 -23.06
CA LEU A 191 3.12 -9.67 -23.99
C LEU A 191 3.79 -10.51 -25.07
N ARG A 192 4.89 -10.03 -25.65
CA ARG A 192 5.66 -10.78 -26.64
C ARG A 192 6.26 -12.05 -26.05
N ALA A 193 6.93 -11.94 -24.90
CA ALA A 193 7.54 -13.08 -24.22
C ALA A 193 6.51 -14.12 -23.76
N THR A 194 5.26 -13.71 -23.53
CA THR A 194 4.16 -14.61 -23.18
C THR A 194 3.60 -15.34 -24.41
N ASN A 195 3.43 -14.65 -25.54
CA ASN A 195 2.63 -15.16 -26.66
C ASN A 195 3.44 -15.65 -27.86
N ALA A 196 4.72 -15.27 -28.00
CA ALA A 196 5.54 -15.67 -29.14
C ALA A 196 5.92 -17.16 -29.09
N ALA A 197 6.26 -17.74 -30.26
CA ALA A 197 6.83 -19.08 -30.33
C ALA A 197 8.14 -19.16 -29.52
N GLY A 198 8.25 -20.17 -28.66
CA GLY A 198 9.36 -20.29 -27.70
C GLY A 198 9.24 -19.37 -26.47
N GLY A 199 8.10 -18.70 -26.30
CA GLY A 199 7.75 -17.90 -25.12
C GLY A 199 7.35 -18.74 -23.90
N ASP A 200 7.01 -18.05 -22.82
CA ASP A 200 6.47 -18.63 -21.60
C ASP A 200 5.00 -18.19 -21.39
N PRO A 201 4.01 -19.08 -21.66
CA PRO A 201 2.59 -18.72 -21.55
C PRO A 201 2.17 -18.37 -20.12
N ASN A 202 2.96 -18.72 -19.10
CA ASN A 202 2.64 -18.43 -17.71
C ASN A 202 3.24 -17.11 -17.20
N LEU A 203 4.10 -16.44 -17.98
CA LEU A 203 4.82 -15.25 -17.54
C LEU A 203 3.86 -14.14 -17.07
N ALA A 204 2.93 -13.71 -17.92
CA ALA A 204 1.97 -12.67 -17.57
C ALA A 204 1.10 -13.06 -16.36
N SER A 205 0.66 -14.33 -16.30
CA SER A 205 -0.14 -14.84 -15.18
C SER A 205 0.63 -14.88 -13.86
N THR A 206 1.92 -15.18 -13.91
CA THR A 206 2.81 -15.17 -12.74
C THR A 206 3.00 -13.75 -12.24
N LEU A 207 3.26 -12.80 -13.17
CA LEU A 207 3.42 -11.38 -12.83
C LEU A 207 2.14 -10.75 -12.25
N SER A 208 0.95 -11.23 -12.62
CA SER A 208 -0.32 -10.70 -12.11
C SER A 208 -0.84 -11.36 -10.84
N SER A 209 -0.32 -12.54 -10.45
CA SER A 209 -0.86 -13.31 -9.32
C SER A 209 0.14 -13.60 -8.19
N ALA A 210 1.42 -13.85 -8.50
CA ALA A 210 2.41 -14.19 -7.51
C ALA A 210 2.80 -12.95 -6.67
N THR A 211 3.22 -13.18 -5.42
CA THR A 211 3.78 -12.10 -4.60
C THR A 211 5.21 -11.81 -5.00
N LEU A 212 5.45 -10.66 -5.64
CA LEU A 212 6.73 -10.33 -6.27
C LEU A 212 7.21 -8.91 -5.97
N THR A 213 8.52 -8.69 -6.14
CA THR A 213 9.13 -7.38 -6.33
C THR A 213 9.65 -7.31 -7.76
N VAL A 214 9.25 -6.28 -8.51
CA VAL A 214 9.70 -6.08 -9.90
C VAL A 214 10.47 -4.78 -10.02
N PHE A 215 11.71 -4.87 -10.49
CA PHE A 215 12.49 -3.72 -10.92
C PHE A 215 12.10 -3.40 -12.35
N ALA A 216 11.12 -2.52 -12.56
CA ALA A 216 10.52 -2.28 -13.86
C ALA A 216 11.33 -1.23 -14.66
N PRO A 217 11.92 -1.58 -15.80
CA PRO A 217 12.62 -0.60 -16.64
C PRO A 217 11.65 0.39 -17.26
N THR A 218 12.02 1.66 -17.27
CA THR A 218 11.27 2.72 -17.97
C THR A 218 11.31 2.54 -19.50
N ASN A 219 10.43 3.22 -20.23
CA ASN A 219 10.48 3.22 -21.70
C ASN A 219 11.85 3.72 -22.21
N ALA A 220 12.44 4.73 -21.56
CA ALA A 220 13.78 5.23 -21.88
C ALA A 220 14.86 4.16 -21.68
N ALA A 221 14.74 3.32 -20.65
CA ALA A 221 15.64 2.19 -20.41
C ALA A 221 15.64 1.19 -21.58
N PHE A 222 14.45 0.87 -22.10
CA PHE A 222 14.31 0.02 -23.29
C PHE A 222 14.85 0.68 -24.55
N THR A 223 14.63 1.97 -24.76
CA THR A 223 15.22 2.72 -25.88
C THR A 223 16.75 2.66 -25.85
N GLN A 224 17.36 2.83 -24.67
CA GLN A 224 18.80 2.70 -24.50
C GLN A 224 19.30 1.28 -24.83
N LEU A 225 18.58 0.25 -24.38
CA LEU A 225 18.92 -1.14 -24.69
C LEU A 225 18.87 -1.41 -26.20
N LEU A 226 17.79 -1.02 -26.87
CA LEU A 226 17.63 -1.24 -28.31
C LEU A 226 18.73 -0.53 -29.11
N GLY A 227 19.04 0.72 -28.75
CA GLY A 227 20.16 1.46 -29.34
C GLY A 227 21.51 0.76 -29.14
N ALA A 228 21.79 0.26 -27.93
CA ALA A 228 23.03 -0.48 -27.65
C ALA A 228 23.14 -1.80 -28.45
N LEU A 229 22.02 -2.44 -28.75
CA LEU A 229 21.96 -3.67 -29.55
C LEU A 229 21.83 -3.41 -31.06
N SER A 230 21.75 -2.15 -31.49
CA SER A 230 21.45 -1.78 -32.88
C SER A 230 20.14 -2.41 -33.40
N LEU A 231 19.13 -2.51 -32.53
CA LEU A 231 17.79 -3.02 -32.84
C LEU A 231 16.79 -1.87 -32.91
N ASN A 232 15.73 -2.02 -33.71
CA ASN A 232 14.72 -0.97 -33.87
C ASN A 232 13.47 -1.25 -33.04
N ASP A 233 13.17 -2.54 -32.79
CA ASP A 233 11.98 -2.95 -32.06
C ASP A 233 12.28 -4.06 -31.06
N ILE A 234 11.50 -4.12 -29.97
CA ILE A 234 11.49 -5.24 -29.02
C ILE A 234 11.23 -6.59 -29.72
N ASN A 235 10.51 -6.55 -30.84
CA ASN A 235 10.25 -7.71 -31.69
C ASN A 235 11.51 -8.30 -32.34
N ASP A 236 12.59 -7.53 -32.46
CA ASP A 236 13.86 -7.98 -33.04
C ASP A 236 14.73 -8.75 -32.03
N ILE A 237 14.46 -8.62 -30.73
CA ILE A 237 15.19 -9.33 -29.68
C ILE A 237 14.82 -10.82 -29.72
N PRO A 238 15.76 -11.79 -29.71
CA PRO A 238 15.39 -13.20 -29.62
C PRO A 238 14.51 -13.51 -28.39
N VAL A 239 13.45 -14.31 -28.56
CA VAL A 239 12.45 -14.56 -27.48
C VAL A 239 13.10 -15.15 -26.23
N ALA A 240 14.05 -16.08 -26.40
CA ALA A 240 14.80 -16.67 -25.30
C ALA A 240 15.60 -15.61 -24.51
N THR A 241 16.23 -14.66 -25.20
CA THR A 241 16.93 -13.53 -24.58
C THR A 241 15.96 -12.62 -23.83
N LEU A 242 14.82 -12.31 -24.43
CA LEU A 242 13.80 -11.48 -23.81
C LEU A 242 13.25 -12.11 -22.52
N LEU A 243 12.99 -13.42 -22.52
CA LEU A 243 12.57 -14.17 -21.33
C LEU A 243 13.63 -14.13 -20.22
N ALA A 244 14.90 -14.37 -20.55
CA ALA A 244 16.00 -14.32 -19.58
C ALA A 244 16.08 -12.93 -18.94
N VAL A 245 16.04 -11.87 -19.74
CA VAL A 245 16.05 -10.49 -19.26
C VAL A 245 14.85 -10.20 -18.38
N LEU A 246 13.62 -10.49 -18.80
CA LEU A 246 12.42 -10.18 -18.02
C LEU A 246 12.40 -10.89 -16.67
N ARG A 247 12.76 -12.17 -16.62
CA ARG A 247 12.84 -12.92 -15.35
C ARG A 247 13.93 -12.38 -14.42
N TYR A 248 14.98 -11.79 -14.99
CA TYR A 248 16.10 -11.19 -14.24
C TYR A 248 15.75 -9.84 -13.58
N HIS A 249 14.53 -9.32 -13.80
CA HIS A 249 14.01 -8.13 -13.12
C HIS A 249 13.07 -8.46 -11.95
N VAL A 250 12.87 -9.74 -11.65
CA VAL A 250 11.87 -10.21 -10.71
C VAL A 250 12.53 -10.85 -9.50
N VAL A 251 12.12 -10.42 -8.30
CA VAL A 251 12.47 -11.04 -7.03
C VAL A 251 11.22 -11.68 -6.43
N GLY A 252 11.39 -12.85 -5.81
CA GLY A 252 10.32 -13.53 -5.09
C GLY A 252 9.98 -12.83 -3.77
N GLY A 253 8.69 -12.67 -3.48
CA GLY A 253 8.21 -11.98 -2.28
C GLY A 253 8.11 -10.47 -2.45
N ARG A 254 7.51 -9.81 -1.47
CA ARG A 254 7.38 -8.35 -1.42
C ARG A 254 8.55 -7.77 -0.63
N ALA A 255 9.30 -6.87 -1.27
CA ALA A 255 10.43 -6.17 -0.68
C ALA A 255 10.38 -4.68 -1.05
N PHE A 256 10.03 -3.85 -0.06
CA PHE A 256 10.12 -2.39 -0.18
C PHE A 256 11.57 -1.94 -0.09
N SER A 257 11.85 -0.68 -0.41
CA SER A 257 13.19 -0.10 -0.34
C SER A 257 13.82 -0.23 1.05
N SER A 258 13.02 -0.22 2.12
CA SER A 258 13.46 -0.44 3.51
C SER A 258 13.88 -1.87 3.81
N ASP A 259 13.44 -2.83 2.98
CA ASP A 259 13.74 -4.26 3.13
C ASP A 259 14.97 -4.67 2.31
N LEU A 260 15.44 -3.78 1.42
CA LEU A 260 16.62 -4.00 0.59
C LEU A 260 17.89 -3.65 1.36
N ALA A 261 18.97 -4.37 1.08
CA ALA A 261 20.29 -4.13 1.64
C ALA A 261 21.34 -4.07 0.53
N ASN A 262 22.47 -3.43 0.83
CA ASN A 262 23.62 -3.44 -0.07
C ASN A 262 24.13 -4.86 -0.29
N GLY A 263 24.55 -5.14 -1.52
CA GLY A 263 25.15 -6.40 -1.91
C GLY A 263 24.24 -7.25 -2.80
N SER A 264 24.39 -8.56 -2.68
CA SER A 264 23.80 -9.52 -3.62
C SER A 264 22.29 -9.69 -3.39
N LEU A 265 21.50 -9.54 -4.45
CA LEU A 265 20.06 -9.77 -4.46
C LEU A 265 19.73 -10.91 -5.42
N ALA A 266 19.19 -12.01 -4.89
CA ALA A 266 18.80 -13.17 -5.69
C ALA A 266 17.56 -12.86 -6.55
N MET A 267 17.67 -13.16 -7.85
CA MET A 267 16.57 -13.02 -8.81
C MET A 267 15.84 -14.34 -9.03
N LEU A 268 14.56 -14.26 -9.39
CA LEU A 268 13.70 -15.43 -9.63
C LEU A 268 14.19 -16.28 -10.82
N ALA A 269 14.86 -15.67 -11.80
CA ALA A 269 15.48 -16.36 -12.93
C ALA A 269 16.67 -17.26 -12.56
N GLY A 270 17.17 -17.18 -11.32
CA GLY A 270 18.52 -17.59 -10.97
C GLY A 270 19.54 -16.47 -11.26
N GLY A 271 20.71 -16.58 -10.63
CA GLY A 271 21.69 -15.50 -10.60
C GLY A 271 21.34 -14.41 -9.59
N ASN A 272 22.32 -13.55 -9.31
CA ASN A 272 22.16 -12.47 -8.35
C ASN A 272 22.52 -11.15 -9.02
N THR A 273 21.72 -10.10 -8.80
CA THR A 273 22.16 -8.73 -9.07
C THR A 273 22.88 -8.14 -7.87
N THR A 274 23.51 -6.99 -8.05
CA THR A 274 24.06 -6.22 -6.94
C THR A 274 23.22 -4.97 -6.71
N ILE A 275 22.66 -4.83 -5.51
CA ILE A 275 22.03 -3.60 -5.04
C ILE A 275 23.07 -2.73 -4.35
N ASN A 276 23.04 -1.44 -4.67
CA ASN A 276 23.82 -0.40 -4.03
C ASN A 276 22.90 0.77 -3.65
N LEU A 277 22.53 0.87 -2.39
CA LEU A 277 21.61 1.88 -1.84
C LEU A 277 22.22 3.29 -1.76
N SER A 278 23.53 3.45 -1.98
CA SER A 278 24.26 4.71 -1.82
C SER A 278 24.91 5.26 -3.10
N ASN A 279 24.93 4.51 -4.21
CA ASN A 279 25.87 4.74 -5.32
C ASN A 279 25.21 5.03 -6.68
N GLY A 280 23.95 5.44 -6.72
CA GLY A 280 23.31 5.92 -7.95
C GLY A 280 23.88 7.26 -8.44
N THR A 281 23.58 7.65 -9.67
CA THR A 281 23.92 8.98 -10.20
C THR A 281 23.24 10.05 -9.32
N GLY A 282 24.02 10.76 -8.50
CA GLY A 282 23.50 11.72 -7.51
C GLY A 282 23.37 11.18 -6.07
N GLY A 283 23.91 9.99 -5.77
CA GLY A 283 23.96 9.41 -4.42
C GLY A 283 22.71 8.62 -4.00
N GLY A 284 21.79 8.34 -4.93
CA GLY A 284 20.58 7.55 -4.68
C GLY A 284 20.78 6.03 -4.76
N PRO A 285 19.72 5.22 -4.59
CA PRO A 285 19.81 3.78 -4.73
C PRO A 285 19.94 3.35 -6.21
N SER A 286 20.79 2.36 -6.47
CA SER A 286 20.98 1.73 -7.77
C SER A 286 21.01 0.20 -7.65
N ILE A 287 20.76 -0.45 -8.78
CA ILE A 287 20.84 -1.89 -8.95
C ILE A 287 21.62 -2.18 -10.23
N THR A 288 22.44 -3.23 -10.22
CA THR A 288 23.31 -3.57 -11.34
C THR A 288 23.16 -5.05 -11.66
N GLY A 289 22.80 -5.34 -12.92
CA GLY A 289 22.83 -6.70 -13.45
C GLY A 289 24.26 -7.13 -13.79
N ASN A 290 24.52 -8.43 -13.78
CA ASN A 290 25.87 -8.95 -13.98
C ASN A 290 26.35 -8.71 -15.42
N GLY A 291 25.44 -8.81 -16.39
CA GLY A 291 25.68 -8.49 -17.79
C GLY A 291 25.80 -6.99 -18.09
N ASN A 292 25.55 -6.09 -17.13
CA ASN A 292 25.63 -4.64 -17.37
C ASN A 292 27.06 -4.08 -17.38
N SER A 293 28.10 -4.93 -17.23
CA SER A 293 29.52 -4.53 -17.31
C SER A 293 29.87 -3.35 -16.40
N GLY A 294 29.31 -3.32 -15.18
CA GLY A 294 29.52 -2.25 -14.20
C GLY A 294 28.68 -0.99 -14.43
N SER A 295 27.88 -0.92 -15.51
CA SER A 295 26.94 0.18 -15.71
C SER A 295 25.77 0.09 -14.75
N LEU A 296 25.59 1.14 -13.95
CA LEU A 296 24.52 1.21 -12.95
C LEU A 296 23.15 1.43 -13.60
N SER A 297 22.12 0.86 -12.97
CA SER A 297 20.71 1.20 -13.19
C SER A 297 20.20 1.95 -11.96
N ASN A 298 19.86 3.22 -12.10
CA ASN A 298 19.34 4.02 -11.00
C ASN A 298 17.89 3.62 -10.74
N ILE A 299 17.52 3.52 -9.45
CA ILE A 299 16.13 3.33 -9.06
C ILE A 299 15.48 4.71 -8.98
N VAL A 300 14.72 5.06 -10.01
CA VAL A 300 14.14 6.40 -10.19
C VAL A 300 12.82 6.59 -9.43
N ALA A 301 12.14 5.50 -9.07
CA ALA A 301 11.00 5.52 -8.17
C ALA A 301 10.92 4.25 -7.35
N THR A 302 10.64 4.36 -6.05
CA THR A 302 10.55 3.23 -5.12
C THR A 302 9.15 3.07 -4.54
N ASN A 303 8.87 1.83 -4.13
CA ASN A 303 7.70 1.47 -3.33
C ASN A 303 6.37 1.75 -4.04
N ILE A 304 6.29 1.46 -5.34
CA ILE A 304 5.00 1.50 -6.05
C ILE A 304 4.23 0.25 -5.63
N VAL A 305 3.20 0.43 -4.80
CA VAL A 305 2.43 -0.67 -4.23
C VAL A 305 1.49 -1.25 -5.28
N CYS A 306 1.54 -2.57 -5.44
CA CYS A 306 0.57 -3.37 -6.21
C CYS A 306 -0.18 -4.32 -5.27
N ARG A 307 -1.35 -4.81 -5.69
CA ARG A 307 -2.13 -5.79 -4.90
C ARG A 307 -1.37 -7.10 -4.67
N ASN A 308 -0.57 -7.53 -5.65
CA ASN A 308 0.26 -8.74 -5.58
C ASN A 308 1.76 -8.44 -5.44
N GLY A 309 2.20 -7.22 -5.11
CA GLY A 309 3.63 -6.98 -4.95
C GLY A 309 4.04 -5.53 -4.86
N VAL A 310 5.29 -5.26 -5.23
CA VAL A 310 5.85 -3.91 -5.28
C VAL A 310 6.69 -3.74 -6.54
N VAL A 311 6.59 -2.55 -7.14
CA VAL A 311 7.40 -2.14 -8.28
C VAL A 311 8.38 -1.05 -7.87
N HIS A 312 9.62 -1.18 -8.33
CA HIS A 312 10.64 -0.13 -8.28
C HIS A 312 11.00 0.23 -9.73
N LEU A 313 10.87 1.49 -10.14
CA LEU A 313 11.21 1.90 -11.50
C LEU A 313 12.72 2.07 -11.62
N ILE A 314 13.27 1.60 -12.74
CA ILE A 314 14.70 1.71 -13.04
C ILE A 314 14.96 2.35 -14.40
N ASP A 315 16.05 3.09 -14.53
CA ASP A 315 16.39 3.83 -15.76
C ASP A 315 17.23 3.02 -16.77
N ARG A 316 17.64 1.80 -16.43
CA ARG A 316 18.38 0.89 -17.32
C ARG A 316 17.92 -0.56 -17.15
N VAL A 317 17.80 -1.28 -18.26
CA VAL A 317 17.47 -2.71 -18.27
C VAL A 317 18.61 -3.51 -17.62
N LEU A 318 18.26 -4.38 -16.68
CA LEU A 318 19.17 -5.34 -16.04
C LEU A 318 19.44 -6.51 -16.97
N LEU A 319 20.72 -6.77 -17.20
CA LEU A 319 21.17 -7.87 -18.04
C LEU A 319 21.73 -8.98 -17.13
N PRO A 320 21.28 -10.25 -17.31
CA PRO A 320 21.81 -11.40 -16.56
C PRO A 320 23.29 -11.65 -16.83
#